data_AF-W8X539-F1
#
_entry.id   AF-W8X539-F1
#
_cell.length_a   1.000
_cell.length_b   1.000
_cell.length_c   1.000
_cell.angle_alpha   90.00
_cell.angle_beta   90.00
_cell.angle_gamma   90.00
#
_symmetry.space_group_name_H-M   'P 1'
#
loop_
_entity.id
_entity.type
_entity.pdbx_description
1 polymer ?
#
loop_
_entity_poly.entity_id
_entity_poly.type
_entity_poly.pdbx_seq_one_letter_code
_entity_poly.pdbx_strand_id
1 'polypeptide(L)'
;MNFWSEGLGDRELVMGLDRSKLDLNEKGILLTGIVDAPAPWEYEVTVHLDDWLAILNTATSRDAGDFIARSVGFGATLKMGWYILKFIVLLGLRRFPRMLGLIRVKQPQGSVE
;
A
#
# COMPACT_ATOMS: atom_id res chain seq x y z
N MET A 1 3.11 -8.53 4.18
CA MET A 1 2.32 -8.45 5.42
C MET A 1 2.35 -9.80 6.08
N ASN A 2 2.55 -9.86 7.38
CA ASN A 2 2.71 -11.12 8.10
C ASN A 2 1.43 -11.41 8.89
N PHE A 3 0.87 -12.60 8.70
CA PHE A 3 -0.26 -13.08 9.45
C PHE A 3 0.18 -14.15 10.45
N TRP A 4 -0.26 -13.97 11.68
CA TRP A 4 -0.16 -14.97 12.74
C TRP A 4 -1.58 -15.38 13.15
N SER A 5 -1.78 -16.68 13.32
CA SER A 5 -3.02 -17.26 13.84
C SER A 5 -2.63 -18.43 14.72
N GLU A 6 -3.36 -18.62 15.82
CA GLU A 6 -3.15 -19.73 16.75
C GLU A 6 -3.20 -21.11 16.04
N GLY A 7 -3.98 -21.22 14.95
CA GLY A 7 -4.06 -22.43 14.11
C GLY A 7 -2.86 -22.66 13.17
N LEU A 8 -1.94 -21.71 13.05
CA LEU A 8 -0.72 -21.84 12.23
C LEU A 8 0.48 -22.40 13.03
N GLY A 9 0.37 -22.51 14.36
CA GLY A 9 1.48 -22.88 15.24
C GLY A 9 2.61 -21.86 15.18
N ASP A 10 3.86 -22.33 15.05
CA ASP A 10 5.07 -21.47 14.95
C ASP A 10 5.30 -20.90 13.54
N ARG A 11 4.30 -20.94 12.66
CA ARG A 11 4.44 -20.54 11.25
C ARG A 11 3.87 -19.16 11.02
N GLU A 12 4.55 -18.40 10.17
CA GLU A 12 4.14 -17.08 9.72
C GLU A 12 3.72 -17.16 8.25
N LEU A 13 2.51 -16.67 7.94
CA LEU A 13 2.08 -16.50 6.55
C LEU A 13 2.54 -15.14 6.05
N VAL A 14 3.39 -15.13 5.03
CA VAL A 14 3.93 -13.91 4.45
C VAL A 14 3.21 -13.60 3.14
N MET A 15 2.31 -12.60 3.17
CA MET A 15 1.68 -12.07 1.97
C MET A 15 2.61 -11.07 1.27
N GLY A 16 3.11 -11.45 0.10
CA GLY A 16 3.89 -10.59 -0.79
C GLY A 16 3.03 -9.56 -1.52
N LEU A 17 2.58 -8.52 -0.80
CA LEU A 17 1.71 -7.47 -1.36
C LEU A 17 2.38 -6.72 -2.53
N ASP A 18 3.71 -6.68 -2.57
CA ASP A 18 4.52 -6.12 -3.67
C ASP A 18 4.41 -6.92 -4.98
N ARG A 19 4.00 -8.20 -4.90
CA ARG A 19 3.82 -9.12 -6.03
C ARG A 19 2.35 -9.42 -6.33
N SER A 20 1.45 -8.85 -5.54
CA SER A 20 0.01 -9.07 -5.69
C SER A 20 -0.54 -8.40 -6.95
N LYS A 21 -1.57 -9.01 -7.54
CA LYS A 21 -2.35 -8.38 -8.60
C LYS A 21 -3.21 -7.30 -7.96
N LEU A 22 -3.11 -6.09 -8.50
CA LEU A 22 -3.93 -4.94 -8.12
C LEU A 22 -5.11 -4.81 -9.08
N ASP A 23 -6.32 -4.76 -8.53
CA ASP A 23 -7.52 -4.36 -9.24
C ASP A 23 -8.24 -3.24 -8.50
N LEU A 24 -9.04 -2.45 -9.22
CA LEU A 24 -9.83 -1.36 -8.67
C LEU A 24 -11.31 -1.74 -8.79
N ASN A 25 -11.97 -1.97 -7.66
CA ASN A 25 -13.41 -2.25 -7.63
C ASN A 25 -14.19 -1.07 -7.04
N GLU A 26 -15.51 -1.17 -7.02
CA GLU A 26 -16.40 -0.11 -6.49
C GLU A 26 -16.16 0.20 -5.00
N LYS A 27 -15.54 -0.74 -4.27
CA LYS A 27 -15.34 -0.68 -2.82
C LYS A 27 -13.94 -0.18 -2.46
N GLY A 28 -12.92 -0.39 -3.29
CA GLY A 28 -11.55 0.00 -2.99
C GLY A 28 -10.52 -0.66 -3.88
N ILE A 29 -9.29 -0.78 -3.37
CA ILE A 29 -8.20 -1.48 -4.03
C ILE A 29 -8.25 -2.95 -3.63
N LEU A 30 -8.34 -3.83 -4.62
CA LEU A 30 -8.32 -5.27 -4.45
C LEU A 30 -6.90 -5.79 -4.70
N LEU A 31 -6.33 -6.45 -3.70
CA LEU A 31 -5.02 -7.09 -3.77
C LEU A 31 -5.25 -8.61 -3.73
N THR A 32 -4.89 -9.30 -4.81
CA THR A 32 -5.01 -10.77 -4.88
C THR A 32 -3.65 -11.41 -5.11
N GLY A 33 -3.44 -12.57 -4.51
CA GLY A 33 -2.21 -13.33 -4.70
C GLY A 33 -2.27 -14.71 -4.08
N ILE A 34 -1.13 -15.38 -4.09
CA ILE A 34 -0.95 -16.71 -3.50
C ILE A 34 0.13 -16.57 -2.41
N VAL A 35 -0.14 -17.12 -1.22
CA VAL A 35 0.88 -17.30 -0.18
C VAL A 35 1.47 -18.70 -0.30
N ASP A 36 2.80 -18.76 -0.33
CA ASP A 36 3.54 -20.02 -0.35
C ASP A 36 3.84 -20.49 1.08
N ALA A 37 2.89 -21.17 1.74
CA ALA A 37 3.16 -21.99 2.94
C ALA A 37 1.93 -22.83 3.34
N PRO A 38 2.12 -24.00 3.99
CA PRO A 38 2.52 -25.30 3.41
C PRO A 38 1.69 -25.81 2.20
N ALA A 39 0.69 -25.05 1.75
CA ALA A 39 -0.07 -25.26 0.53
C ALA A 39 -0.38 -23.89 -0.09
N PRO A 40 -0.55 -23.77 -1.42
CA PRO A 40 -0.88 -22.49 -2.04
C PRO A 40 -2.24 -22.01 -1.52
N TRP A 41 -2.25 -20.92 -0.76
CA TRP A 41 -3.48 -20.29 -0.29
C TRP A 41 -3.71 -19.02 -1.09
N GLU A 42 -4.83 -19.00 -1.80
CA GLU A 42 -5.30 -17.79 -2.46
C GLU A 42 -5.79 -16.81 -1.40
N TYR A 43 -5.39 -15.55 -1.54
CA TYR A 43 -5.86 -14.48 -0.68
C TYR A 43 -6.44 -13.35 -1.51
N GLU A 44 -7.47 -12.73 -0.93
CA GLU A 44 -8.10 -11.52 -1.41
C GLU A 44 -8.11 -10.50 -0.26
N VAL A 45 -7.48 -9.35 -0.47
CA VAL A 45 -7.47 -8.25 0.48
C VAL A 45 -8.07 -7.03 -0.20
N THR A 46 -9.20 -6.56 0.32
CA THR A 46 -9.76 -5.27 -0.08
C THR A 46 -9.27 -4.21 0.89
N VAL A 47 -8.66 -3.16 0.36
CA VAL A 47 -8.23 -1.99 1.14
C VAL A 47 -9.04 -0.78 0.69
N HIS A 48 -9.85 -0.24 1.58
CA HIS A 48 -10.66 0.94 1.31
C HIS A 48 -9.81 2.21 1.40
N LEU A 49 -10.33 3.31 0.85
CA LEU A 49 -9.65 4.60 0.95
C LEU A 49 -9.48 5.05 2.41
N ASP A 50 -10.48 4.81 3.25
CA ASP A 50 -10.43 5.15 4.67
C ASP A 50 -9.36 4.36 5.41
N ASP A 51 -9.14 3.09 5.04
CA ASP A 51 -8.05 2.28 5.59
C ASP A 51 -6.69 2.85 5.22
N TRP A 52 -6.51 3.31 3.98
CA TRP A 52 -5.28 4.00 3.56
C TRP A 52 -5.05 5.29 4.34
N LEU A 53 -6.11 6.06 4.58
CA LEU A 53 -6.02 7.28 5.39
C LEU A 53 -5.65 6.96 6.84
N ALA A 54 -6.22 5.91 7.41
CA ALA A 54 -5.89 5.45 8.76
C ALA A 54 -4.43 4.99 8.86
N ILE A 55 -3.95 4.18 7.91
CA ILE A 55 -2.55 3.73 7.85
C ILE A 55 -1.59 4.92 7.77
N LEU A 56 -1.87 5.88 6.89
CA LEU A 56 -1.05 7.08 6.75
C LEU A 56 -1.06 7.91 8.04
N ASN A 57 -2.23 8.10 8.65
CA ASN A 57 -2.37 8.84 9.90
C ASN A 57 -1.56 8.20 11.03
N THR A 58 -1.63 6.86 11.18
CA THR A 58 -0.84 6.11 12.15
C THR A 58 0.66 6.21 11.86
N ALA A 59 1.07 6.07 10.60
CA ALA A 59 2.47 6.20 10.21
C ALA A 59 3.05 7.61 10.46
N THR A 60 2.21 8.64 10.40
CA THR A 60 2.56 10.04 10.72
C THR A 60 2.26 10.45 12.16
N SER A 61 1.84 9.50 13.01
CA SER A 61 1.51 9.78 14.39
C SER A 61 2.75 10.17 15.19
N ARG A 62 2.54 10.91 16.28
CA ARG A 62 3.62 11.31 17.19
C ARG A 62 4.38 10.11 17.74
N ASP A 63 3.67 9.04 18.09
CA ASP A 63 4.27 7.82 18.65
C ASP A 63 5.17 7.11 17.63
N ALA A 64 4.74 7.03 16.37
CA ALA A 64 5.57 6.50 15.29
C ALA A 64 6.81 7.38 15.05
N GLY A 65 6.64 8.71 15.09
CA GLY A 65 7.75 9.66 14.99
C GLY A 65 8.76 9.52 16.13
N ASP A 66 8.28 9.37 17.37
CA ASP A 66 9.12 9.19 18.56
C ASP A 66 9.87 7.85 18.51
N PHE A 67 9.24 6.79 18.03
CA PHE A 67 9.91 5.50 17.79
C PHE A 67 11.03 5.65 16.76
N ILE A 68 10.76 6.24 15.60
CA ILE A 68 11.76 6.44 14.55
C ILE A 68 12.91 7.31 15.08
N ALA A 69 12.62 8.39 15.81
CA ALA A 69 13.63 9.27 16.37
C ALA A 69 14.55 8.57 17.40
N ARG A 70 14.03 7.59 18.15
CA ARG A 70 14.80 6.82 19.14
C ARG A 70 15.59 5.67 18.51
N SER A 71 15.03 5.03 17.48
CA SER A 71 15.55 3.79 16.92
C SER A 71 16.40 3.99 15.67
N VAL A 72 16.34 5.16 15.03
CA VAL A 72 16.98 5.43 13.74
C VAL A 72 17.90 6.66 13.84
N GLY A 73 19.14 6.52 13.37
CA GLY A 73 20.11 7.62 13.39
C GLY A 73 19.72 8.77 12.45
N PHE A 74 20.17 9.99 12.77
CA PHE A 74 19.82 11.24 12.06
C PHE A 74 19.96 11.16 10.53
N GLY A 75 21.02 10.51 10.03
CA GLY A 75 21.24 10.35 8.59
C GLY A 75 20.19 9.48 7.88
N ALA A 76 19.67 8.47 8.57
CA ALA A 76 18.60 7.62 8.03
C ALA A 76 17.24 8.35 8.09
N THR A 77 16.98 9.14 9.13
CA THR A 77 15.82 10.04 9.21
C THR A 77 15.80 11.04 8.05
N LEU A 78 16.94 11.66 7.72
CA LEU A 78 17.05 12.59 6.59
C LEU A 78 16.76 11.89 5.25
N LYS A 79 17.27 10.67 5.06
CA LYS A 79 16.98 9.85 3.87
C LYS A 79 15.51 9.47 3.77
N MET A 80 14.85 9.13 4.89
CA MET A 80 13.40 8.88 4.90
C MET A 80 12.63 10.13 4.45
N GLY A 81 12.97 11.31 5.00
CA GLY A 81 12.37 12.57 4.58
C GLY A 81 12.55 12.85 3.08
N TRP A 82 13.73 12.58 2.53
CA TRP A 82 13.99 12.71 1.09
C TRP A 82 13.11 11.79 0.25
N TYR A 83 12.93 10.52 0.64
CA TYR A 83 12.07 9.59 -0.09
C TYR A 83 10.59 9.98 -0.01
N ILE A 84 10.11 10.47 1.14
CA ILE A 84 8.75 11.00 1.28
C ILE A 84 8.56 12.20 0.36
N LEU A 85 9.49 13.15 0.34
CA LEU A 85 9.43 14.32 -0.54
C LEU A 85 9.39 13.90 -2.02
N LYS A 86 10.28 12.98 -2.43
CA LYS A 86 10.32 12.45 -3.79
C LYS A 86 8.98 11.79 -4.16
N PHE A 87 8.37 11.04 -3.25
CA PHE A 87 7.07 10.43 -3.46
C PHE A 87 5.97 11.47 -3.69
N ILE A 88 5.90 12.51 -2.85
CA ILE A 88 4.93 13.60 -2.98
C ILE A 88 5.09 14.32 -4.33
N VAL A 89 6.31 14.63 -4.73
CA VAL A 89 6.60 15.29 -6.02
C VAL A 89 6.13 14.43 -7.20
N LEU A 90 6.46 13.13 -7.20
CA LEU A 90 6.02 12.21 -8.25
C LEU A 90 4.49 12.08 -8.31
N LEU A 91 3.83 12.07 -7.15
CA LEU A 91 2.37 12.00 -7.07
C LEU A 91 1.72 13.29 -7.59
N GLY A 92 2.27 14.45 -7.23
CA GLY A 92 1.85 15.75 -7.74
C GLY A 92 2.00 15.83 -9.27
N LEU A 93 3.15 15.46 -9.81
CA LEU A 93 3.41 15.44 -11.25
C LEU A 93 2.47 14.51 -12.02
N ARG A 94 2.03 13.40 -11.43
CA ARG A 94 1.06 12.48 -12.05
C ARG A 94 -0.38 12.96 -11.94
N ARG A 95 -0.73 13.67 -10.87
CA ARG A 95 -2.11 14.15 -10.61
C ARG A 95 -2.39 15.49 -11.28
N PHE A 96 -1.40 16.37 -11.37
CA PHE A 96 -1.51 17.71 -11.94
C PHE A 96 -2.00 17.73 -13.41
N PRO A 97 -1.45 16.94 -14.36
CA PRO A 97 -1.96 16.91 -15.73
C PRO A 97 -3.33 16.24 -15.86
N ARG A 98 -3.72 15.37 -14.91
CA ARG A 98 -5.08 14.81 -14.85
C ARG A 98 -6.10 15.84 -14.36
N MET A 99 -5.73 16.68 -13.40
CA MET A 99 -6.59 17.78 -12.92
C MET A 99 -6.73 18.92 -13.94
N LEU A 100 -5.68 19.20 -14.71
CA LEU A 100 -5.70 20.20 -15.79
C LEU A 100 -6.39 19.70 -17.08
N GLY A 101 -6.92 18.47 -17.10
CA GLY A 101 -7.61 17.91 -18.27
C GLY A 101 -6.70 17.62 -19.46
N LEU A 102 -5.37 17.69 -19.30
CA LEU A 102 -4.38 17.46 -20.36
C LEU A 102 -4.22 15.98 -20.72
N ILE A 103 -4.70 15.07 -19.85
CA ILE A 103 -4.69 13.63 -20.07
C ILE A 103 -6.12 13.12 -19.89
N ARG A 104 -6.80 12.85 -21.00
CA ARG A 104 -8.06 12.10 -21.01
C ARG A 104 -7.71 10.65 -20.67
N VAL A 105 -8.02 10.21 -19.44
CA VAL A 105 -7.96 8.79 -19.10
C VAL A 105 -8.91 8.10 -20.07
N LYS A 106 -8.37 7.27 -20.96
CA LYS A 106 -9.17 6.36 -21.76
C LYS A 106 -9.90 5.49 -20.74
N GLN A 107 -11.20 5.73 -20.53
CA GLN A 107 -12.04 4.80 -19.80
C GLN A 107 -11.77 3.41 -20.40
N PRO A 108 -11.60 2.36 -19.59
CA PRO A 108 -11.63 1.01 -20.13
C PRO A 108 -12.99 0.87 -20.84
N GLN A 109 -12.92 0.85 -22.16
CA GLN A 109 -14.05 0.90 -23.07
C GLN A 109 -14.43 -0.54 -23.39
N GLY A 110 -15.59 -0.99 -22.89
CA GLY A 110 -16.29 -2.23 -23.27
C GLY A 110 -15.67 -3.50 -22.69
N SER A 111 -16.42 -4.55 -22.36
CA SER A 111 -17.66 -5.07 -22.97
C SER A 111 -18.10 -6.32 -22.16
N VAL A 112 -19.33 -6.80 -21.99
CA VAL A 112 -20.59 -6.84 -22.76
C VAL A 112 -21.71 -7.18 -21.75
N GLU A 113 -22.94 -6.76 -22.08
CA GLU A 113 -24.29 -7.23 -21.69
C GLU A 113 -24.44 -8.34 -20.63
#